data_AF-A0A1X7U1C7-F1
#
_entry.id   AF-A0A1X7U1C7-F1
#
_cell.length_a   1.000
_cell.length_b   1.000
_cell.length_c   1.000
_cell.angle_alpha   90.00
_cell.angle_beta   90.00
_cell.angle_gamma   90.00
#
_symmetry.space_group_name_H-M   'P 1'
#
loop_
_entity.id
_entity.type
_entity.pdbx_description
1 polymer ?
#
loop_
_entity_poly.entity_id
_entity_poly.type
_entity_poly.pdbx_seq_one_letter_code
_entity_poly.pdbx_strand_id
1 'polypeptide(L)'
;MIEYLDTVLIHYVVENRQEMELADDHPALALFDVFAAHHSNEVLSKLRASNIHQIFVPASCTRELQPLDIGINGDFKQLMKASFSRWHSDDVRAAMDEGQSVSNIK
;
A
#
# COMPACT_ATOMS: atom_id res chain seq x y z
N MET A 1 1.08 -12.94 0.45
CA MET A 1 2.36 -12.25 0.70
C MET A 1 3.45 -12.69 -0.26
N ILE A 2 3.72 -13.99 -0.40
CA ILE A 2 4.73 -14.50 -1.33
C ILE A 2 4.44 -14.11 -2.78
N GLU A 3 3.20 -14.30 -3.24
CA GLU A 3 2.77 -13.87 -4.58
C GLU A 3 2.97 -12.37 -4.80
N TYR A 4 2.68 -11.54 -3.77
CA TYR A 4 2.93 -10.10 -3.84
C TYR A 4 4.43 -9.77 -3.95
N LEU A 5 5.29 -10.52 -3.24
CA LEU A 5 6.74 -10.35 -3.40
C LEU A 5 7.17 -10.63 -4.83
N ASP A 6 6.68 -11.71 -5.44
CA ASP A 6 7.06 -12.09 -6.80
C ASP A 6 6.57 -11.09 -7.85
N THR A 7 5.28 -10.77 -7.77
CA THR A 7 4.58 -10.07 -8.85
C THR A 7 4.72 -8.56 -8.76
N VAL A 8 4.97 -8.03 -7.55
CA VAL A 8 5.02 -6.58 -7.32
C VAL A 8 6.39 -6.16 -6.82
N LEU A 9 6.79 -6.61 -5.62
CA LEU A 9 7.92 -6.00 -4.93
C LEU A 9 9.26 -6.33 -5.59
N ILE A 10 9.56 -7.60 -5.81
CA ILE A 10 10.83 -8.05 -6.40
C ILE A 10 10.89 -7.62 -7.86
N HIS A 11 9.77 -7.72 -8.58
CA HIS A 11 9.67 -7.25 -9.96
C HIS A 11 10.02 -5.75 -10.06
N TYR A 12 9.41 -4.91 -9.22
CA TYR A 12 9.74 -3.48 -9.15
C TYR A 12 11.22 -3.22 -8.85
N VAL A 13 11.82 -3.94 -7.89
CA VAL A 13 13.24 -3.79 -7.56
C VAL A 13 14.13 -4.15 -8.75
N VAL A 14 13.83 -5.24 -9.47
CA VAL A 14 14.58 -5.66 -10.67
C VAL A 14 14.47 -4.61 -11.77
N GLU A 15 13.27 -4.11 -12.04
CA GLU A 15 13.06 -3.07 -13.05
C GLU A 15 13.84 -1.79 -12.73
N ASN A 16 13.82 -1.34 -11.46
CA ASN A 16 14.56 -0.15 -11.04
C ASN A 16 16.08 -0.34 -11.14
N ARG A 17 16.59 -1.54 -10.82
CA ARG A 17 18.02 -1.84 -11.01
C ARG A 17 18.41 -1.71 -12.48
N GLN A 18 17.60 -2.25 -13.39
CA GLN A 18 17.83 -2.16 -14.83
C GLN A 18 17.76 -0.71 -15.34
N GLU A 19 16.73 0.03 -14.94
CA GLU A 19 16.54 1.44 -15.34
C GLU A 19 17.69 2.33 -14.87
N MET A 20 18.24 2.05 -13.69
CA MET A 20 19.35 2.80 -13.10
C MET A 20 20.74 2.25 -13.46
N GLU A 21 20.84 1.27 -14.36
CA GLU A 21 22.09 0.60 -14.78
C GLU A 21 22.91 0.05 -13.59
N LEU A 22 22.22 -0.43 -12.56
CA LEU A 22 22.82 -1.03 -11.37
C LEU A 22 23.11 -2.52 -11.61
N ALA A 23 23.99 -3.10 -10.79
CA ALA A 23 24.19 -4.54 -10.77
C ALA A 23 22.88 -5.28 -10.43
N ASP A 24 22.68 -6.46 -11.02
CA ASP A 24 21.47 -7.28 -10.79
C ASP A 24 21.24 -7.60 -9.31
N ASP A 25 22.32 -7.67 -8.53
CA ASP A 25 22.33 -7.93 -7.10
C ASP A 25 22.48 -6.65 -6.25
N HIS A 26 22.36 -5.45 -6.81
CA HIS A 26 22.52 -4.20 -6.05
C HIS A 26 21.56 -4.16 -4.84
N PRO A 27 22.04 -3.88 -3.62
CA PRO A 27 21.23 -4.00 -2.42
C PRO A 27 20.03 -3.04 -2.45
N ALA A 28 18.87 -3.53 -2.02
CA ALA A 28 17.67 -2.71 -1.83
C ALA A 28 17.25 -2.70 -0.35
N LEU A 29 16.49 -1.67 0.04
CA LEU A 29 15.95 -1.54 1.39
C LEU A 29 14.42 -1.49 1.34
N ALA A 30 13.76 -2.39 2.05
CA ALA A 30 12.31 -2.44 2.20
C ALA A 30 11.91 -2.10 3.64
N LEU A 31 11.03 -1.11 3.79
CA LEU A 31 10.47 -0.68 5.07
C LEU A 31 9.08 -1.29 5.25
N PHE A 32 8.93 -2.19 6.21
CA PHE A 32 7.65 -2.84 6.52
C PHE A 32 7.10 -2.39 7.87
N ASP A 33 5.79 -2.50 8.04
CA ASP A 33 5.22 -2.54 9.38
C ASP A 33 5.47 -3.92 10.03
N VAL A 34 5.16 -4.05 11.32
CA VAL A 34 5.30 -5.29 12.09
C VAL A 34 4.15 -6.29 11.87
N PHE A 35 3.45 -6.23 10.74
CA PHE A 35 2.39 -7.19 10.44
C PHE A 35 2.95 -8.62 10.34
N ALA A 36 2.27 -9.58 10.97
CA ALA A 36 2.77 -10.95 11.14
C ALA A 36 3.15 -11.64 9.81
N ALA A 37 2.44 -11.35 8.72
CA ALA A 37 2.75 -11.94 7.41
C ALA A 37 4.14 -11.52 6.88
N HIS A 38 4.60 -10.30 7.20
CA HIS A 38 5.91 -9.79 6.82
C HIS A 38 7.06 -10.46 7.58
N HIS A 39 6.76 -11.06 8.74
CA HIS A 39 7.74 -11.77 9.58
C HIS A 39 7.87 -13.26 9.29
N SER A 40 7.08 -13.81 8.37
CA SER A 40 7.16 -15.23 8.06
C SER A 40 8.55 -15.60 7.50
N ASN A 41 9.08 -16.74 7.92
CA ASN A 41 10.41 -17.20 7.49
C ASN A 41 10.54 -17.29 5.96
N GLU A 42 9.45 -17.64 5.28
CA GLU A 42 9.39 -17.72 3.83
C GLU A 42 9.59 -16.34 3.18
N VAL A 43 8.88 -15.31 3.68
CA VAL A 43 9.04 -13.92 3.22
C VAL A 43 10.47 -13.43 3.46
N LEU A 44 10.99 -13.61 4.68
CA LEU A 44 12.33 -13.14 5.04
C LEU A 44 13.43 -13.85 4.22
N SER A 45 13.25 -15.14 3.92
CA SER A 45 14.21 -15.89 3.10
C SER A 45 14.18 -15.43 1.66
N LYS A 46 12.99 -15.11 1.13
CA LYS A 46 12.83 -14.64 -0.23
C LYS A 46 13.41 -13.24 -0.45
N LEU A 47 13.17 -12.31 0.46
CA LEU A 47 13.78 -10.98 0.43
C LEU A 47 15.31 -11.05 0.45
N ARG A 48 15.87 -11.90 1.33
CA ARG A 48 17.32 -12.11 1.39
C ARG A 48 17.90 -12.71 0.11
N ALA A 49 17.21 -13.66 -0.51
CA ALA A 49 17.63 -14.25 -1.79
C ALA A 49 17.70 -13.22 -2.93
N SER A 50 16.91 -12.15 -2.85
CA SER A 50 16.90 -11.05 -3.83
C SER A 50 17.81 -9.86 -3.45
N ASN A 51 18.67 -10.01 -2.44
CA ASN A 51 19.47 -8.94 -1.82
C ASN A 51 18.65 -7.70 -1.41
N ILE A 52 17.49 -7.94 -0.80
CA ILE A 52 16.61 -6.91 -0.25
C ILE A 52 16.70 -6.99 1.28
N HIS A 53 17.22 -5.93 1.88
CA HIS A 53 17.27 -5.77 3.32
C HIS A 53 15.93 -5.23 3.83
N GLN A 54 15.43 -5.81 4.91
CA GLN A 54 14.18 -5.40 5.54
C GLN A 54 14.44 -4.64 6.84
N ILE A 55 13.72 -3.53 7.02
CA ILE A 55 13.61 -2.81 8.29
C ILE A 55 12.15 -2.77 8.70
N PHE A 56 11.88 -3.13 9.94
CA PHE A 56 10.55 -3.08 10.52
C PHE A 56 10.36 -1.78 11.28
N VAL A 57 9.35 -1.02 10.91
CA VAL A 57 8.88 0.13 11.65
C VAL A 57 8.28 -0.35 12.98
N PRO A 58 8.70 0.19 14.14
CA PRO A 58 8.17 -0.23 15.42
C PRO A 58 6.64 -0.20 15.47
N ALA A 59 6.07 -1.09 16.28
CA ALA A 59 4.63 -1.16 16.47
C ALA A 59 4.05 0.22 16.85
N SER A 60 2.94 0.58 16.22
CA SER A 60 2.24 1.86 16.42
C SER A 60 3.03 3.11 16.01
N CYS A 61 4.16 2.95 15.32
CA CYS A 61 4.97 4.07 14.82
C CYS A 61 4.87 4.29 13.30
N THR A 62 3.91 3.65 12.60
CA THR A 62 3.83 3.77 11.13
C THR A 62 3.51 5.20 10.69
N ARG A 63 2.62 5.90 11.43
CA ARG A 63 2.27 7.29 11.14
C ARG A 63 3.45 8.25 11.33
N GLU A 64 4.43 7.89 12.13
CA GLU A 64 5.57 8.74 12.47
C GLU A 64 6.84 8.36 11.71
N LEU A 65 7.01 7.08 11.37
CA LEU A 65 8.28 6.54 10.84
C LEU A 65 8.14 5.82 9.49
N GLN A 66 6.93 5.51 9.01
CA GLN A 66 6.76 4.88 7.70
C GLN A 66 6.54 5.97 6.63
N PRO A 67 7.48 6.16 5.68
CA PRO A 67 7.41 7.26 4.71
C PRO A 67 6.11 7.25 3.88
N LEU A 68 5.62 6.06 3.53
CA LEU A 68 4.37 5.89 2.79
C LEU A 68 3.16 6.43 3.57
N ASP A 69 3.11 6.18 4.89
CA ASP A 69 2.01 6.65 5.74
C ASP A 69 2.08 8.16 5.98
N ILE A 70 3.29 8.69 6.20
CA ILE A 70 3.53 10.13 6.43
C ILE A 70 3.25 10.95 5.17
N GLY A 71 3.78 10.51 4.03
CA GLY A 71 3.87 11.34 2.84
C GLY A 71 2.76 11.12 1.80
N ILE A 72 2.11 9.97 1.79
CA ILE A 72 1.22 9.59 0.67
C ILE A 72 -0.15 9.13 1.17
N ASN A 73 -0.20 8.14 2.06
CA ASN A 73 -1.47 7.50 2.41
C ASN A 73 -2.45 8.46 3.09
N GLY A 74 -1.97 9.43 3.87
CA GLY A 74 -2.82 10.43 4.52
C GLY A 74 -3.64 11.22 3.51
N ASP A 75 -2.96 11.87 2.56
CA ASP A 75 -3.60 12.68 1.52
C ASP A 75 -4.43 11.82 0.56
N PHE A 76 -3.91 10.66 0.18
CA PHE A 76 -4.64 9.72 -0.67
C PHE A 76 -5.96 9.27 -0.05
N LYS A 77 -5.96 8.88 1.24
CA LYS A 77 -7.19 8.48 1.96
C LYS A 77 -8.19 9.63 2.04
N GLN A 78 -7.73 10.86 2.24
CA GLN A 78 -8.60 12.05 2.28
C GLN A 78 -9.27 12.30 0.93
N LEU A 79 -8.50 12.24 -0.17
CA LEU A 79 -9.02 12.39 -1.53
C LEU A 79 -10.04 11.30 -1.86
N MET A 80 -9.71 10.04 -1.57
CA MET A 80 -10.62 8.91 -1.77
C MET A 80 -11.93 9.08 -1.00
N LYS A 81 -11.85 9.52 0.27
CA LYS A 81 -13.03 9.78 1.08
C LYS A 81 -13.88 10.91 0.49
N ALA A 82 -13.25 12.00 0.06
CA ALA A 82 -13.97 13.13 -0.55
C ALA A 82 -14.70 12.72 -1.84
N SER A 83 -14.02 11.97 -2.71
CA SER A 83 -14.60 11.43 -3.94
C SER A 83 -15.77 10.49 -3.66
N PHE A 84 -15.62 9.58 -2.69
CA PHE A 84 -16.69 8.68 -2.29
C PHE A 84 -17.89 9.45 -1.71
N SER A 85 -17.66 10.40 -0.79
CA SER A 85 -18.72 11.20 -0.21
C SER A 85 -19.48 11.99 -1.27
N ARG A 86 -18.79 12.54 -2.28
CA ARG A 86 -19.43 13.23 -3.40
C ARG A 86 -20.29 12.28 -4.22
N TRP A 87 -19.71 11.17 -4.67
CA TRP A 87 -20.42 10.15 -5.46
C TRP A 87 -21.69 9.67 -4.74
N HIS A 88 -21.57 9.34 -3.46
CA HIS A 88 -22.71 8.85 -2.67
C HIS A 88 -23.76 9.94 -2.43
N SER A 89 -23.34 11.19 -2.21
CA SER A 89 -24.29 12.31 -2.06
C SER A 89 -25.05 12.58 -3.35
N ASP A 90 -24.40 12.46 -4.50
CA ASP A 90 -25.03 12.61 -5.81
C ASP A 90 -26.06 11.49 -6.07
N ASP A 91 -25.74 10.25 -5.70
CA ASP A 91 -26.65 9.09 -5.80
C ASP A 91 -27.87 9.25 -4.88
N VAL A 92 -27.64 9.65 -3.61
CA VAL A 92 -28.71 9.95 -2.65
C VAL A 92 -29.64 11.05 -3.17
N ARG A 93 -29.08 12.12 -3.73
CA ARG A 93 -29.87 13.22 -4.32
C ARG A 93 -30.76 12.72 -5.46
N ALA A 94 -30.21 11.94 -6.39
CA ALA A 94 -30.96 11.42 -7.52
C ALA A 94 -32.14 10.53 -7.07
N ALA A 95 -31.91 9.64 -6.11
CA ALA A 95 -32.96 8.79 -5.57
C ALA A 95 -34.04 9.59 -4.81
N MET A 96 -33.66 10.66 -4.11
CA MET A 96 -34.62 11.58 -3.48
C MET A 96 -35.48 12.32 -4.51
N ASP A 97 -34.88 12.78 -5.61
CA ASP A 97 -35.60 13.43 -6.72
C ASP A 97 -36.60 12.47 -7.39
N GLU A 98 -36.30 11.16 -7.41
CA GLU A 98 -37.20 10.08 -7.85
C GLU A 98 -38.24 9.66 -6.80
N GLY A 99 -38.26 10.32 -5.63
CA GLY A 99 -39.22 10.07 -4.55
C GLY A 99 -38.92 8.85 -3.68
N GLN A 100 -37.71 8.28 -3.78
CA GLN A 100 -37.28 7.20 -2.88
C GLN A 100 -36.92 7.77 -1.50
N SER A 101 -37.28 7.03 -0.44
CA SER A 101 -36.87 7.37 0.92
C SER A 101 -35.36 7.14 1.11
N VAL A 102 -34.68 8.11 1.72
CA VAL A 102 -33.24 8.04 2.05
C VAL A 102 -32.88 6.80 2.87
N SER A 103 -33.82 6.30 3.69
CA SER A 103 -33.65 5.07 4.49
C SER A 103 -33.45 3.80 3.66
N ASN A 104 -33.76 3.84 2.36
CA ASN A 104 -33.69 2.69 1.46
C ASN A 104 -32.43 2.71 0.58
N ILE A 105 -31.61 3.76 0.68
CA ILE A 105 -30.36 3.93 -0.07
C ILE A 105 -29.22 3.45 0.82
N LYS A 106 -28.38 2.52 0.33
CA LYS A 106 -27.28 1.91 1.08
C LYS A 106 -25.93 2.50 0.72
#